data_AF-A0A8T3BD87-F1
#
_entry.id   AF-A0A8T3BD87-F1
#
_cell.length_a   1.000
_cell.length_b   1.000
_cell.length_c   1.000
_cell.angle_alpha   90.00
_cell.angle_beta   90.00
_cell.angle_gamma   90.00
#
_symmetry.space_group_name_H-M   'P 1'
#
loop_
_entity.id
_entity.type
_entity.pdbx_description
1 polymer ?
#
loop_
_entity_poly.entity_id
_entity_poly.type
_entity_poly.pdbx_seq_one_letter_code
_entity_poly.pdbx_strand_id
1 'polypeptide(L)'
;MKAATTIVAVVIVAGFFAVASPTVFNVTPISFDGGYTPLFGERNIVRSPDGRTVKILLNRHSGSGFISSALYYHGLFSASIKLPSDYTAGVVVAFYMSNGDIFEKNHDELDFEFLGNIKGKQWRIQTNVYGNGSTSRGREERYQLPFDPTAEAHHYSILWTNSSIIFYIDEIPIREVVRTAEMGGDFPSKPMSLYATIWDASNWATSGGKYKVNYKYAPFVSAFSNFILKGCRLDPIQQLPAAEQCRLAAAETAISDYATMTVEKRVAMQRFRQHYMSYSFCYDELRYPKVFPDCKVAESEKDRFWNSGDAKIQPRAVVRRRRWNSRRDRVRSARIDFNGHDEE
;
A
#
# COMPACT_ATOMS: atom_id res chain seq x y z
N MET A 1 45.72 -20.19 -56.25
CA MET A 1 44.77 -19.12 -55.87
C MET A 1 44.20 -19.46 -54.50
N LYS A 2 44.54 -18.70 -53.46
CA LYS A 2 44.06 -18.93 -52.09
C LYS A 2 42.76 -18.14 -51.88
N ALA A 3 41.66 -18.82 -51.53
CA ALA A 3 40.40 -18.18 -51.17
C ALA A 3 40.49 -17.68 -49.72
N ALA A 4 40.23 -16.39 -49.52
CA ALA A 4 40.13 -15.77 -48.20
C ALA A 4 38.67 -15.86 -47.73
N THR A 5 38.45 -16.46 -46.56
CA THR A 5 37.14 -16.51 -45.90
C THR A 5 37.04 -15.33 -44.93
N THR A 6 36.21 -14.35 -45.25
CA THR A 6 35.94 -13.20 -44.39
C THR A 6 34.93 -13.58 -43.31
N ILE A 7 35.32 -13.55 -42.04
CA ILE A 7 34.42 -13.73 -40.90
C ILE A 7 33.83 -12.36 -40.54
N VAL A 8 32.51 -12.21 -40.66
CA VAL A 8 31.78 -11.02 -40.19
C VAL A 8 31.43 -11.22 -38.71
N ALA A 9 32.05 -10.44 -37.84
CA ALA A 9 31.69 -10.41 -36.42
C ALA A 9 30.43 -9.56 -36.22
N VAL A 10 29.32 -10.18 -35.81
CA VAL A 10 28.09 -9.49 -35.42
C VAL A 10 28.26 -9.00 -33.97
N VAL A 11 28.44 -7.70 -33.80
CA VAL A 11 28.44 -7.07 -32.47
C VAL A 11 26.99 -6.90 -32.02
N ILE A 12 26.55 -7.74 -31.08
CA ILE A 12 25.26 -7.57 -30.40
C ILE A 12 25.45 -6.46 -29.36
N VAL A 13 25.00 -5.25 -29.69
CA VAL A 13 24.88 -4.16 -28.71
C VAL A 13 23.66 -4.47 -27.84
N ALA A 14 23.89 -5.02 -26.66
CA ALA A 14 22.87 -5.15 -25.63
C ALA A 14 22.53 -3.74 -25.11
N GLY A 15 21.47 -3.14 -25.65
CA GLY A 15 20.93 -1.89 -25.14
C GLY A 15 20.43 -2.09 -23.70
N PHE A 16 21.09 -1.44 -22.75
CA PHE A 16 20.53 -1.24 -21.41
C PHE A 16 19.29 -0.35 -21.55
N PHE A 17 18.11 -0.96 -21.63
CA PHE A 17 16.87 -0.24 -21.33
C PHE A 17 16.90 0.05 -19.82
N ALA A 18 17.28 1.27 -19.45
CA ALA A 18 16.98 1.78 -18.12
C ALA A 18 15.46 1.76 -17.99
N VAL A 19 14.94 0.82 -17.20
CA VAL A 19 13.55 0.84 -16.77
C VAL A 19 13.43 2.09 -15.91
N ALA A 20 12.96 3.19 -16.49
CA ALA A 20 12.54 4.35 -15.72
C ALA A 20 11.45 3.84 -14.77
N SER A 21 11.75 3.77 -13.47
CA SER A 21 10.71 3.59 -12.46
C SER A 21 9.69 4.70 -12.68
N PRO A 22 8.41 4.41 -12.95
CA PRO A 22 7.42 5.45 -13.09
C PRO A 22 7.41 6.27 -11.80
N THR A 23 7.80 7.53 -11.89
CA THR A 23 7.76 8.45 -10.75
C THR A 23 6.31 8.71 -10.42
N VAL A 24 5.82 8.10 -9.35
CA VAL A 24 4.46 8.36 -8.88
C VAL A 24 4.33 9.83 -8.47
N PHE A 25 3.28 10.47 -8.98
CA PHE A 25 3.01 11.89 -8.82
C PHE A 25 4.15 12.82 -9.26
N ASN A 26 5.07 12.35 -10.13
CA ASN A 26 6.30 13.06 -10.51
C ASN A 26 7.17 13.47 -9.31
N VAL A 27 7.11 12.74 -8.20
CA VAL A 27 7.95 12.97 -7.03
C VAL A 27 9.12 11.99 -7.04
N THR A 28 10.33 12.51 -6.78
CA THR A 28 11.54 11.68 -6.73
C THR A 28 11.56 10.86 -5.43
N PRO A 29 11.69 9.52 -5.51
CA PRO A 29 11.80 8.70 -4.32
C PRO A 29 13.11 8.91 -3.55
N ILE A 30 13.04 8.72 -2.23
CA ILE A 30 14.22 8.73 -1.34
C ILE A 30 14.72 7.31 -1.05
N SER A 31 15.96 7.19 -0.60
CA SER A 31 16.46 5.96 0.02
C SER A 31 15.85 5.76 1.40
N PHE A 32 15.87 4.52 1.90
CA PHE A 32 15.39 4.20 3.23
C PHE A 32 16.11 5.01 4.32
N ASP A 33 17.45 4.98 4.34
CA ASP A 33 18.24 5.72 5.35
C ASP A 33 18.13 7.25 5.19
N GLY A 34 17.60 7.73 4.06
CA GLY A 34 17.34 9.15 3.84
C GLY A 34 16.10 9.69 4.55
N GLY A 35 15.22 8.82 5.07
CA GLY A 35 13.97 9.26 5.70
C GLY A 35 13.39 8.35 6.78
N TYR A 36 13.98 7.18 7.02
CA TYR A 36 13.46 6.19 7.95
C TYR A 36 14.54 5.58 8.83
N THR A 37 14.10 5.06 9.98
CA THR A 37 14.89 4.29 10.92
C THR A 37 14.13 3.03 11.35
N PRO A 38 14.82 1.95 11.73
CA PRO A 38 14.16 0.81 12.39
C PRO A 38 13.34 1.26 13.60
N LEU A 39 12.14 0.72 13.77
CA LEU A 39 11.30 0.93 14.94
C LEU A 39 11.47 -0.22 15.94
N PHE A 40 11.31 -1.46 15.45
CA PHE A 40 11.49 -2.68 16.24
C PHE A 40 11.82 -3.86 15.34
N GLY A 41 12.34 -4.94 15.94
CA GLY A 41 12.58 -6.19 15.23
C GLY A 41 13.68 -6.07 14.17
N GLU A 42 14.78 -5.35 14.46
CA GLU A 42 15.84 -5.05 13.49
C GLU A 42 16.39 -6.28 12.75
N ARG A 43 16.49 -7.44 13.42
CA ARG A 43 16.91 -8.72 12.80
C ARG A 43 15.96 -9.20 11.69
N ASN A 44 14.73 -8.71 11.69
CA ASN A 44 13.68 -8.96 10.71
C ASN A 44 13.53 -7.80 9.72
N ILE A 45 14.48 -6.87 9.65
CA ILE A 45 14.54 -5.81 8.64
C ILE A 45 15.72 -6.06 7.72
N VAL A 46 15.44 -6.32 6.45
CA VAL A 46 16.47 -6.59 5.43
C VAL A 46 16.47 -5.48 4.40
N ARG A 47 17.58 -4.74 4.33
CA ARG A 47 17.80 -3.65 3.37
C ARG A 47 18.51 -4.16 2.12
N SER A 48 18.13 -3.65 0.95
CA SER A 48 18.87 -3.90 -0.29
C SER A 48 20.22 -3.15 -0.28
N PRO A 49 21.24 -3.62 -1.01
CA PRO A 49 22.55 -2.96 -1.07
C PRO A 49 22.51 -1.51 -1.56
N ASP A 50 21.54 -1.16 -2.41
CA ASP A 50 21.35 0.21 -2.92
C ASP A 50 20.54 1.11 -1.95
N GLY A 51 20.09 0.57 -0.82
CA GLY A 51 19.30 1.30 0.18
C GLY A 51 17.91 1.72 -0.28
N ARG A 52 17.43 1.25 -1.44
CA ARG A 52 16.13 1.68 -2.03
C ARG A 52 14.98 0.73 -1.76
N THR A 53 15.26 -0.48 -1.27
CA THR A 53 14.25 -1.48 -0.91
C THR A 53 14.48 -1.96 0.52
N VAL A 54 13.40 -2.09 1.28
CA VAL A 54 13.40 -2.70 2.61
C VAL A 54 12.37 -3.80 2.68
N LYS A 55 12.75 -4.94 3.25
CA LYS A 55 11.84 -6.02 3.59
C LYS A 55 11.65 -6.05 5.09
N ILE A 56 10.40 -6.05 5.53
CA ILE A 56 10.02 -6.30 6.93
C ILE A 56 9.42 -7.71 7.02
N LEU A 57 9.82 -8.44 8.06
CA LEU A 57 9.48 -9.84 8.25
C LEU A 57 8.70 -10.07 9.55
N LEU A 58 7.78 -11.03 9.49
CA LEU A 58 7.13 -11.62 10.66
C LEU A 58 7.45 -13.11 10.73
N ASN A 59 7.94 -13.54 11.88
CA ASN A 59 8.15 -14.94 12.22
C ASN A 59 7.66 -15.23 13.64
N ARG A 60 7.83 -16.47 14.12
CA ARG A 60 7.32 -16.92 15.43
C ARG A 60 7.89 -16.15 16.63
N HIS A 61 8.98 -15.41 16.45
CA HIS A 61 9.67 -14.69 17.52
C HIS A 61 9.28 -13.22 17.57
N SER A 62 9.15 -12.57 16.43
CA SER A 62 8.79 -11.14 16.37
C SER A 62 8.30 -10.75 14.97
N GLY A 63 7.52 -9.67 14.93
CA GLY A 63 7.33 -8.87 13.73
C GLY A 63 8.53 -7.97 13.45
N SER A 64 8.29 -6.92 12.70
CA SER A 64 9.22 -5.80 12.55
C SER A 64 8.51 -4.57 12.01
N GLY A 65 9.17 -3.43 12.11
CA GLY A 65 8.69 -2.20 11.50
C GLY A 65 9.74 -1.11 11.48
N PHE A 66 9.44 -0.07 10.72
CA PHE A 66 10.25 1.14 10.63
C PHE A 66 9.36 2.38 10.75
N ILE A 67 9.99 3.49 11.11
CA ILE A 67 9.36 4.79 11.36
C ILE A 67 10.11 5.87 10.59
N SER A 68 9.44 6.94 10.18
CA SER A 68 10.09 8.11 9.60
C SER A 68 10.99 8.78 10.63
N SER A 69 12.14 9.28 10.18
CA SER A 69 13.12 9.95 11.04
C SER A 69 12.69 11.37 11.49
N ALA A 70 11.54 11.84 11.02
CA ALA A 70 10.98 13.14 11.36
C ALA A 70 9.47 13.05 11.59
N LEU A 71 8.96 14.00 12.37
CA LEU A 71 7.53 14.31 12.45
C LEU A 71 7.14 15.20 11.27
N TYR A 72 5.93 14.99 10.77
CA TYR A 72 5.40 15.76 9.66
C TYR A 72 4.10 16.45 10.03
N TYR A 73 3.92 17.66 9.51
CA TYR A 73 2.67 18.41 9.59
C TYR A 73 2.13 18.64 8.18
N HIS A 74 1.23 17.76 7.76
CA HIS A 74 0.77 17.62 6.37
C HIS A 74 1.86 17.12 5.40
N GLY A 75 1.42 16.51 4.30
CA GLY A 75 2.28 16.02 3.23
C GLY A 75 1.67 14.87 2.43
N LEU A 76 2.45 14.44 1.45
CA LEU A 76 2.27 13.23 0.66
C LEU A 76 3.27 12.16 1.12
N PHE A 77 2.73 11.01 1.50
CA PHE A 77 3.48 9.87 2.02
C PHE A 77 3.16 8.66 1.16
N SER A 78 4.17 8.05 0.53
CA SER A 78 3.95 6.94 -0.40
C SER A 78 5.04 5.89 -0.31
N ALA A 79 4.70 4.65 -0.63
CA ALA A 79 5.65 3.58 -0.91
C ALA A 79 5.06 2.59 -1.91
N SER A 80 5.91 1.97 -2.72
CA SER A 80 5.56 0.73 -3.42
C SER A 80 5.63 -0.43 -2.43
N ILE A 81 4.51 -1.13 -2.23
CA ILE A 81 4.38 -2.23 -1.27
C ILE A 81 4.04 -3.52 -2.02
N LYS A 82 4.78 -4.59 -1.75
CA LYS A 82 4.50 -5.95 -2.22
C LYS A 82 4.26 -6.86 -1.02
N LEU A 83 3.10 -7.50 -0.98
CA LEU A 83 2.61 -8.26 0.16
C LEU A 83 3.09 -9.73 0.15
N PRO A 84 3.12 -10.40 1.33
CA PRO A 84 3.41 -11.83 1.41
C PRO A 84 2.40 -12.68 0.61
N SER A 85 2.89 -13.74 -0.04
CA SER A 85 2.08 -14.73 -0.77
C SER A 85 1.65 -15.92 0.11
N ASP A 86 0.94 -16.88 -0.50
CA ASP A 86 0.48 -18.14 0.11
C ASP A 86 -0.57 -18.00 1.22
N TYR A 87 -0.30 -18.50 2.43
CA TYR A 87 -1.22 -18.48 3.57
C TYR A 87 -0.81 -17.35 4.49
N THR A 88 -1.61 -16.30 4.58
CA THR A 88 -1.26 -15.08 5.33
C THR A 88 -2.35 -14.71 6.34
N ALA A 89 -3.27 -15.64 6.64
CA ALA A 89 -4.33 -15.39 7.59
C ALA A 89 -3.76 -14.93 8.95
N GLY A 90 -4.39 -13.94 9.57
CA GLY A 90 -3.95 -13.31 10.81
C GLY A 90 -2.80 -12.32 10.66
N VAL A 91 -2.08 -12.27 9.53
CA VAL A 91 -0.99 -11.29 9.31
C VAL A 91 -1.59 -9.95 8.89
N VAL A 92 -1.11 -8.86 9.52
CA VAL A 92 -1.36 -7.50 9.08
C VAL A 92 -0.03 -6.86 8.68
N VAL A 93 0.00 -6.28 7.48
CA VAL A 93 1.00 -5.28 7.10
C VAL A 93 0.31 -3.93 7.24
N ALA A 94 0.92 -2.97 7.92
CA ALA A 94 0.38 -1.63 8.07
C ALA A 94 1.34 -0.58 7.48
N PHE A 95 0.78 0.47 6.91
CA PHE A 95 1.47 1.67 6.42
C PHE A 95 0.62 2.88 6.83
N TYR A 96 1.05 3.60 7.86
CA TYR A 96 0.16 4.51 8.56
C TYR A 96 0.88 5.73 9.13
N MET A 97 0.16 6.83 9.27
CA MET A 97 0.63 8.01 9.99
C MET A 97 0.08 7.95 11.41
N SER A 98 0.89 8.21 12.43
CA SER A 98 0.40 8.29 13.81
C SER A 98 1.24 9.22 14.67
N ASN A 99 0.69 9.65 15.79
CA ASN A 99 1.44 10.25 16.89
C ASN A 99 1.09 9.61 18.23
N GLY A 100 0.67 8.34 18.19
CA GLY A 100 0.34 7.52 19.36
C GLY A 100 1.49 7.35 20.36
N ASP A 101 2.73 7.38 19.89
CA ASP A 101 3.94 7.33 20.70
C ASP A 101 4.18 8.63 21.51
N ILE A 102 3.60 9.75 21.08
CA ILE A 102 3.69 11.05 21.77
C ILE A 102 2.39 11.36 22.53
N PHE A 103 1.24 10.99 21.97
CA PHE A 103 -0.09 11.37 22.45
C PHE A 103 -0.95 10.14 22.75
N GLU A 104 -0.51 9.27 23.65
CA GLU A 104 -1.12 7.96 23.93
C GLU A 104 -2.66 7.97 24.04
N LYS A 105 -3.23 8.99 24.70
CA LYS A 105 -4.66 9.06 25.01
C LYS A 105 -5.50 9.80 23.97
N ASN A 106 -4.88 10.64 23.15
CA ASN A 106 -5.61 11.50 22.22
C ASN A 106 -4.97 11.61 20.85
N HIS A 107 -4.24 10.59 20.40
CA HIS A 107 -3.51 10.62 19.14
C HIS A 107 -4.39 10.81 17.91
N ASP A 108 -3.72 11.25 16.85
CA ASP A 108 -4.23 11.24 15.48
C ASP A 108 -3.59 10.07 14.73
N GLU A 109 -4.33 9.45 13.81
CA GLU A 109 -3.86 8.31 13.02
C GLU A 109 -4.57 8.18 11.67
N LEU A 110 -3.83 7.77 10.64
CA LEU A 110 -4.28 7.55 9.27
C LEU A 110 -3.74 6.22 8.74
N ASP A 111 -4.61 5.28 8.41
CA ASP A 111 -4.18 3.90 8.20
C ASP A 111 -4.35 3.41 6.77
N PHE A 112 -3.34 2.70 6.26
CA PHE A 112 -3.53 1.55 5.38
C PHE A 112 -3.17 0.28 6.14
N GLU A 113 -4.14 -0.63 6.27
CA GLU A 113 -3.92 -1.97 6.82
C GLU A 113 -4.24 -3.02 5.77
N PHE A 114 -3.25 -3.83 5.43
CA PHE A 114 -3.39 -4.98 4.54
C PHE A 114 -3.70 -6.20 5.39
N LEU A 115 -4.89 -6.76 5.20
CA LEU A 115 -5.41 -7.86 5.98
C LEU A 115 -5.21 -9.19 5.23
N GLY A 116 -4.35 -10.03 5.78
CA GLY A 116 -3.99 -11.31 5.20
C GLY A 116 -5.16 -12.29 5.13
N ASN A 117 -4.98 -13.36 4.36
CA ASN A 117 -6.06 -14.31 4.07
C ASN A 117 -5.57 -15.75 3.98
N ILE A 118 -6.52 -16.69 4.02
CA ILE A 118 -6.20 -18.10 3.76
C ILE A 118 -5.72 -18.28 2.32
N LYS A 119 -4.94 -19.35 2.09
CA LYS A 119 -4.36 -19.65 0.77
C LYS A 119 -5.41 -19.63 -0.33
N GLY A 120 -5.11 -18.93 -1.42
CA GLY A 120 -5.99 -18.81 -2.60
C GLY A 120 -7.12 -17.79 -2.46
N LYS A 121 -7.19 -17.05 -1.34
CA LYS A 121 -8.05 -15.88 -1.17
C LYS A 121 -7.21 -14.60 -1.19
N GLN A 122 -7.82 -13.51 -1.63
CA GLN A 122 -7.11 -12.23 -1.79
C GLN A 122 -6.91 -11.52 -0.46
N TRP A 123 -5.83 -10.74 -0.39
CA TRP A 123 -5.68 -9.67 0.59
C TRP A 123 -6.82 -8.67 0.49
N ARG A 124 -7.20 -8.09 1.63
CA ARG A 124 -8.11 -6.95 1.70
C ARG A 124 -7.35 -5.76 2.24
N ILE A 125 -7.75 -4.56 1.84
CA ILE A 125 -7.22 -3.33 2.41
C ILE A 125 -8.29 -2.74 3.33
N GLN A 126 -7.86 -2.21 4.48
CA GLN A 126 -8.64 -1.36 5.34
C GLN A 126 -7.97 0.02 5.38
N THR A 127 -8.78 1.08 5.27
CA THR A 127 -8.35 2.44 5.60
C THR A 127 -9.10 2.92 6.82
N ASN A 128 -8.47 3.75 7.64
CA ASN A 128 -9.08 4.28 8.85
C ASN A 128 -8.53 5.68 9.17
N VAL A 129 -9.31 6.45 9.94
CA VAL A 129 -8.99 7.83 10.30
C VAL A 129 -9.41 8.10 11.74
N TYR A 130 -8.44 8.51 12.55
CA TYR A 130 -8.64 8.94 13.93
C TYR A 130 -8.10 10.35 14.10
N GLY A 131 -8.94 11.26 14.59
CA GLY A 131 -8.51 12.57 15.07
C GLY A 131 -8.74 12.70 16.57
N ASN A 132 -7.78 13.32 17.26
CA ASN A 132 -7.79 13.73 18.66
C ASN A 132 -8.34 12.68 19.63
N GLY A 133 -7.92 11.43 19.49
CA GLY A 133 -8.34 10.36 20.39
C GLY A 133 -9.73 9.80 20.14
N SER A 134 -10.33 10.05 18.98
CA SER A 134 -11.60 9.44 18.57
C SER A 134 -11.50 7.92 18.30
N THR A 135 -10.54 7.23 18.93
CA THR A 135 -10.19 5.82 18.73
C THR A 135 -11.28 4.83 19.14
N SER A 136 -12.23 5.26 19.98
CA SER A 136 -13.43 4.50 20.30
C SER A 136 -14.43 4.38 19.14
N ARG A 137 -14.27 5.21 18.10
CA ARG A 137 -15.14 5.27 16.92
C ARG A 137 -14.32 5.11 15.64
N GLY A 138 -14.11 3.87 15.21
CA GLY A 138 -13.44 3.55 13.94
C GLY A 138 -14.20 4.08 12.72
N ARG A 139 -13.45 4.57 11.75
CA ARG A 139 -13.93 5.06 10.44
C ARG A 139 -13.43 4.16 9.34
N GLU A 140 -13.63 2.85 9.50
CA GLU A 140 -13.06 1.86 8.62
C GLU A 140 -13.78 1.85 7.27
N GLU A 141 -13.02 1.85 6.18
CA GLU A 141 -13.50 1.41 4.87
C GLU A 141 -12.62 0.26 4.39
N ARG A 142 -13.24 -0.81 3.86
CA ARG A 142 -12.53 -1.99 3.38
C ARG A 142 -12.71 -2.20 1.90
N TYR A 143 -11.65 -2.64 1.24
CA TYR A 143 -11.57 -2.79 -0.21
C TYR A 143 -10.98 -4.14 -0.60
N GLN A 144 -11.52 -4.73 -1.67
CA GLN A 144 -10.81 -5.71 -2.49
C GLN A 144 -9.88 -4.99 -3.48
N LEU A 145 -8.97 -5.73 -4.11
CA LEU A 145 -8.02 -5.17 -5.07
C LEU A 145 -8.29 -5.66 -6.50
N PRO A 146 -8.14 -4.79 -7.51
CA PRO A 146 -8.25 -5.18 -8.93
C PRO A 146 -7.04 -5.98 -9.45
N PHE A 147 -6.07 -6.25 -8.59
CA PHE A 147 -4.81 -6.93 -8.91
C PHE A 147 -4.39 -7.86 -7.76
N ASP A 148 -3.32 -8.63 -7.99
CA ASP A 148 -2.70 -9.47 -6.96
C ASP A 148 -1.52 -8.71 -6.32
N PRO A 149 -1.68 -8.16 -5.10
CA PRO A 149 -0.63 -7.37 -4.44
C PRO A 149 0.56 -8.23 -3.97
N THR A 150 0.50 -9.55 -4.16
CA THR A 150 1.60 -10.48 -3.86
C THR A 150 2.46 -10.76 -5.08
N ALA A 151 1.98 -10.44 -6.28
CA ALA A 151 2.68 -10.68 -7.54
C ALA A 151 3.64 -9.52 -7.87
N GLU A 152 3.15 -8.29 -7.79
CA GLU A 152 3.88 -7.06 -8.12
C GLU A 152 3.70 -6.03 -7.00
N ALA A 153 4.63 -5.09 -6.89
CA ALA A 153 4.51 -3.99 -5.94
C ALA A 153 3.58 -2.91 -6.51
N HIS A 154 2.74 -2.34 -5.66
CA HIS A 154 1.81 -1.26 -6.01
C HIS A 154 2.02 -0.06 -5.11
N HIS A 155 1.71 1.14 -5.60
CA HIS A 155 1.90 2.36 -4.83
C HIS A 155 0.70 2.63 -3.93
N TYR A 156 0.97 2.81 -2.64
CA TYR A 156 -0.04 3.18 -1.64
C TYR A 156 0.36 4.52 -1.07
N SER A 157 -0.54 5.50 -1.16
CA SER A 157 -0.21 6.87 -0.78
C SER A 157 -1.27 7.49 0.12
N ILE A 158 -0.82 8.19 1.16
CA ILE A 158 -1.64 9.03 2.03
C ILE A 158 -1.25 10.48 1.72
N LEU A 159 -2.21 11.26 1.24
CA LEU A 159 -2.13 12.71 1.25
C LEU A 159 -2.87 13.21 2.48
N TRP A 160 -2.22 14.03 3.29
CA TRP A 160 -2.85 14.72 4.43
C TRP A 160 -2.59 16.21 4.32
N THR A 161 -3.64 17.01 4.32
CA THR A 161 -3.59 18.47 4.27
C THR A 161 -4.51 19.06 5.34
N ASN A 162 -4.48 20.38 5.49
CA ASN A 162 -5.35 21.09 6.41
C ASN A 162 -6.85 20.99 6.05
N SER A 163 -7.17 20.64 4.79
CA SER A 163 -8.53 20.61 4.25
C SER A 163 -9.05 19.22 3.91
N SER A 164 -8.16 18.26 3.63
CA SER A 164 -8.55 16.91 3.25
C SER A 164 -7.47 15.88 3.50
N ILE A 165 -7.91 14.63 3.64
CA ILE A 165 -7.09 13.43 3.58
C ILE A 165 -7.52 12.63 2.36
N ILE A 166 -6.56 12.12 1.58
CA ILE A 166 -6.85 11.29 0.42
C ILE A 166 -5.96 10.05 0.42
N PHE A 167 -6.58 8.89 0.29
CA PHE A 167 -5.91 7.61 0.15
C PHE A 167 -5.87 7.22 -1.33
N TYR A 168 -4.70 6.83 -1.82
CA TYR A 168 -4.48 6.43 -3.21
C TYR A 168 -3.93 5.01 -3.31
N ILE A 169 -4.32 4.34 -4.40
CA ILE A 169 -3.69 3.12 -4.90
C ILE A 169 -3.32 3.38 -6.37
N ASP A 170 -2.03 3.28 -6.71
CA ASP A 170 -1.51 3.56 -8.06
C ASP A 170 -2.05 4.88 -8.65
N GLU A 171 -1.97 5.96 -7.86
CA GLU A 171 -2.43 7.31 -8.22
C GLU A 171 -3.95 7.46 -8.39
N ILE A 172 -4.72 6.38 -8.22
CA ILE A 172 -6.19 6.42 -8.18
C ILE A 172 -6.64 6.70 -6.74
N PRO A 173 -7.33 7.83 -6.47
CA PRO A 173 -7.93 8.05 -5.16
C PRO A 173 -8.99 7.00 -4.90
N ILE A 174 -8.96 6.39 -3.72
CA ILE A 174 -9.94 5.37 -3.29
C ILE A 174 -10.88 5.90 -2.21
N ARG A 175 -10.43 6.90 -1.44
CA ARG A 175 -11.15 7.53 -0.34
C ARG A 175 -10.67 8.97 -0.17
N GLU A 176 -11.60 9.90 -0.04
CA GLU A 176 -11.36 11.30 0.32
C GLU A 176 -12.15 11.61 1.60
N VAL A 177 -11.46 12.14 2.61
CA VAL A 177 -12.07 12.68 3.83
C VAL A 177 -11.87 14.19 3.80
N VAL A 178 -12.95 14.94 3.60
CA VAL A 178 -12.92 16.40 3.55
C VAL A 178 -13.16 16.93 4.96
N ARG A 179 -12.29 17.82 5.42
CA ARG A 179 -12.45 18.48 6.72
C ARG A 179 -13.68 19.37 6.69
N THR A 180 -14.56 19.20 7.67
CA THR A 180 -15.68 20.10 7.92
C THR A 180 -15.61 20.64 9.35
N ALA A 181 -16.38 21.70 9.66
CA ALA A 181 -16.42 22.24 11.01
C ALA A 181 -17.03 21.25 12.01
N GLU A 182 -18.01 20.46 11.56
CA GLU A 182 -18.76 19.49 12.35
C GLU A 182 -17.90 18.29 12.78
N MET A 183 -16.80 18.00 12.07
CA MET A 183 -15.83 17.00 12.50
C MET A 183 -15.17 17.38 13.83
N GLY A 184 -15.02 18.68 14.12
CA GLY A 184 -14.33 19.13 15.32
C GLY A 184 -12.94 18.47 15.46
N GLY A 185 -12.73 17.78 16.58
CA GLY A 185 -11.48 17.05 16.84
C GLY A 185 -11.29 15.76 16.04
N ASP A 186 -12.30 15.30 15.31
CA ASP A 186 -12.24 14.05 14.54
C ASP A 186 -11.32 14.15 13.31
N PHE A 187 -10.97 15.36 12.86
CA PHE A 187 -9.99 15.56 11.80
C PHE A 187 -8.56 15.71 12.40
N PRO A 188 -7.58 14.91 11.97
CA PRO A 188 -6.19 15.01 12.40
C PRO A 188 -5.62 16.42 12.29
N SER A 189 -5.00 16.89 13.38
CA SER A 189 -4.55 18.27 13.51
C SER A 189 -3.20 18.42 14.21
N LYS A 190 -2.57 17.31 14.58
CA LYS A 190 -1.25 17.25 15.22
C LYS A 190 -0.24 16.55 14.32
N PRO A 191 1.05 16.91 14.43
CA PRO A 191 2.10 16.28 13.64
C PRO A 191 2.17 14.78 13.85
N MET A 192 2.50 14.01 12.82
CA MET A 192 2.57 12.55 12.84
C MET A 192 3.87 12.04 12.22
N SER A 193 4.33 10.88 12.70
CA SER A 193 5.37 10.08 12.06
C SER A 193 4.73 9.05 11.12
N LEU A 194 5.45 8.64 10.08
CA LEU A 194 5.03 7.55 9.19
C LEU A 194 5.61 6.25 9.70
N TYR A 195 4.76 5.23 9.79
CA TYR A 195 5.09 3.91 10.27
C TYR A 195 4.82 2.88 9.17
N ALA A 196 5.63 1.84 9.14
CA ALA A 196 5.31 0.62 8.42
C ALA A 196 5.66 -0.59 9.29
N THR A 197 4.70 -1.49 9.47
CA THR A 197 4.84 -2.63 10.38
C THR A 197 4.28 -3.91 9.78
N ILE A 198 4.76 -5.06 10.25
CA ILE A 198 4.17 -6.37 9.99
C ILE A 198 4.02 -7.14 11.31
N TRP A 199 2.82 -7.61 11.59
CA TRP A 199 2.48 -8.17 12.90
C TRP A 199 1.33 -9.19 12.86
N ASP A 200 1.17 -9.91 13.97
CA ASP A 200 0.16 -10.95 14.17
C ASP A 200 -1.11 -10.37 14.80
N ALA A 201 -2.14 -10.24 13.98
CA ALA A 201 -3.47 -9.76 14.32
C ALA A 201 -4.51 -10.89 14.30
N SER A 202 -4.10 -12.12 14.68
CA SER A 202 -4.93 -13.34 14.62
C SER A 202 -6.31 -13.22 15.25
N ASN A 203 -6.50 -12.29 16.19
CA ASN A 203 -7.78 -12.11 16.87
C ASN A 203 -8.85 -11.44 16.01
N TRP A 204 -8.51 -10.80 14.89
CA TRP A 204 -9.49 -10.06 14.08
C TRP A 204 -9.23 -10.01 12.57
N ALA A 205 -7.97 -10.05 12.12
CA ALA A 205 -7.62 -9.66 10.75
C ALA A 205 -8.30 -10.49 9.65
N THR A 206 -8.37 -11.82 9.83
CA THR A 206 -8.94 -12.71 8.81
C THR A 206 -10.25 -13.32 9.27
N SER A 207 -11.33 -12.94 8.57
CA SER A 207 -12.70 -13.38 8.86
C SER A 207 -13.09 -13.19 10.34
N GLY A 208 -12.79 -12.01 10.90
CA GLY A 208 -13.10 -11.69 12.30
C GLY A 208 -12.32 -12.54 13.31
N GLY A 209 -11.12 -12.99 12.95
CA GLY A 209 -10.27 -13.82 13.80
C GLY A 209 -10.49 -15.33 13.69
N LYS A 210 -11.39 -15.78 12.81
CA LYS A 210 -11.64 -17.21 12.56
C LYS A 210 -10.38 -17.95 12.08
N TYR A 211 -9.56 -17.30 11.25
CA TYR A 211 -8.32 -17.88 10.73
C TYR A 211 -7.12 -17.11 11.28
N LYS A 212 -6.21 -17.84 11.91
CA LYS A 212 -5.05 -17.30 12.64
C LYS A 212 -3.75 -17.46 11.86
N VAL A 213 -2.70 -16.77 12.30
CA VAL A 213 -1.36 -16.98 11.78
C VAL A 213 -0.93 -18.43 11.96
N ASN A 214 -0.38 -19.00 10.88
CA ASN A 214 0.25 -20.30 10.91
C ASN A 214 1.74 -20.15 10.60
N TYR A 215 2.57 -20.13 11.65
CA TYR A 215 4.01 -19.93 11.52
C TYR A 215 4.76 -21.04 10.77
N LYS A 216 4.10 -22.13 10.34
CA LYS A 216 4.69 -23.06 9.36
C LYS A 216 4.94 -22.39 7.99
N TYR A 217 4.23 -21.30 7.70
CA TYR A 217 4.41 -20.49 6.48
C TYR A 217 5.34 -19.30 6.70
N ALA A 218 5.94 -19.17 7.88
CA ALA A 218 6.90 -18.10 8.17
C ALA A 218 8.26 -18.35 7.46
N PRO A 219 9.03 -17.29 7.18
CA PRO A 219 8.72 -15.89 7.46
C PRO A 219 7.70 -15.31 6.47
N PHE A 220 6.78 -14.50 6.97
CA PHE A 220 5.96 -13.63 6.13
C PHE A 220 6.78 -12.38 5.81
N VAL A 221 6.88 -12.03 4.53
CA VAL A 221 7.77 -10.96 4.06
C VAL A 221 6.98 -9.94 3.24
N SER A 222 7.03 -8.68 3.67
CA SER A 222 6.53 -7.55 2.88
C SER A 222 7.71 -6.69 2.42
N ALA A 223 7.71 -6.28 1.15
CA ALA A 223 8.76 -5.46 0.57
C ALA A 223 8.25 -4.04 0.28
N PHE A 224 9.04 -3.03 0.65
CA PHE A 224 8.77 -1.62 0.49
C PHE A 224 9.88 -0.98 -0.34
N SER A 225 9.53 -0.11 -1.29
CA SER A 225 10.46 0.64 -2.14
C SER A 225 9.82 1.93 -2.64
N ASN A 226 10.54 2.73 -3.42
CA ASN A 226 10.06 4.00 -4.00
C ASN A 226 9.40 4.92 -2.94
N PHE A 227 10.09 5.12 -1.83
CA PHE A 227 9.57 5.90 -0.71
C PHE A 227 9.42 7.38 -1.07
N ILE A 228 8.27 7.97 -0.75
CA ILE A 228 8.01 9.41 -0.84
C ILE A 228 7.65 9.91 0.55
N LEU A 229 8.43 10.87 1.05
CA LEU A 229 8.16 11.67 2.25
C LEU A 229 8.17 13.16 1.88
N LYS A 230 7.14 13.60 1.16
CA LYS A 230 7.03 15.00 0.71
C LYS A 230 6.05 15.76 1.59
N GLY A 231 6.55 16.41 2.63
CA GLY A 231 5.71 17.17 3.55
C GLY A 231 6.53 18.12 4.41
N CYS A 232 5.86 18.87 5.27
CA CYS A 232 6.55 19.75 6.19
C CYS A 232 7.15 18.96 7.35
N ARG A 233 8.48 18.87 7.40
CA ARG A 233 9.20 18.30 8.53
C ARG A 233 9.16 19.28 9.70
N LEU A 234 8.77 18.81 10.87
CA LEU A 234 8.91 19.57 12.10
C LEU A 234 10.20 19.21 12.81
N ASP A 235 10.85 20.25 13.32
CA ASP A 235 11.94 20.14 14.26
C ASP A 235 11.37 20.34 15.67
N PRO A 236 11.35 19.31 16.53
CA PRO A 236 10.82 19.40 17.89
C PRO A 236 11.51 20.46 18.75
N ILE A 237 12.70 20.91 18.36
CA ILE A 237 13.47 21.93 19.08
C ILE A 237 12.93 23.34 18.80
N GLN A 238 12.27 23.55 17.65
CA GLN A 238 11.77 24.85 17.25
C GLN A 238 10.44 25.15 17.96
N GLN A 239 10.40 26.25 18.73
CA GLN A 239 9.22 26.68 19.50
C GLN A 239 8.16 27.43 18.66
N LEU A 240 8.21 27.32 17.34
CA LEU A 240 7.20 27.94 16.46
C LEU A 240 5.97 27.04 16.35
N PRO A 241 4.75 27.62 16.27
CA PRO A 241 3.57 26.84 15.93
C PRO A 241 3.77 26.12 14.59
N ALA A 242 3.47 24.83 14.53
CA ALA A 242 3.66 23.99 13.34
C ALA A 242 3.02 24.61 12.07
N ALA A 243 1.84 25.22 12.21
CA ALA A 243 1.15 25.87 11.10
C ALA A 243 1.96 27.02 10.47
N GLU A 244 2.69 27.81 11.27
CA GLU A 244 3.51 28.91 10.76
C GLU A 244 4.78 28.37 10.11
N GLN A 245 5.46 27.42 10.76
CA GLN A 245 6.65 26.76 10.23
C GLN A 245 6.38 26.09 8.87
N CYS A 246 5.17 25.55 8.69
CA CYS A 246 4.79 24.76 7.53
C CYS A 246 4.03 25.52 6.45
N ARG A 247 3.87 26.84 6.57
CA ARG A 247 3.04 27.65 5.66
C ARG A 247 3.45 27.49 4.19
N LEU A 248 4.76 27.51 3.90
CA LEU A 248 5.27 27.38 2.52
C LEU A 248 5.05 25.97 1.96
N ALA A 249 5.35 24.93 2.74
CA ALA A 249 5.15 23.54 2.32
C ALA A 249 3.66 23.23 2.09
N ALA A 250 2.78 23.82 2.90
CA ALA A 250 1.32 23.73 2.71
C ALA A 250 0.88 24.39 1.41
N ALA A 251 1.41 25.58 1.08
CA ALA A 251 1.11 26.27 -0.17
C ALA A 251 1.60 25.48 -1.40
N GLU A 252 2.80 24.91 -1.35
CA GLU A 252 3.32 24.05 -2.43
C GLU A 252 2.45 22.79 -2.61
N THR A 253 2.06 22.16 -1.50
CA THR A 253 1.18 20.98 -1.53
C THR A 253 -0.18 21.32 -2.13
N ALA A 254 -0.76 22.47 -1.78
CA ALA A 254 -2.07 22.88 -2.25
C ALA A 254 -2.15 23.08 -3.78
N ILE A 255 -1.05 23.46 -4.44
CA ILE A 255 -1.00 23.64 -5.90
C ILE A 255 -0.56 22.38 -6.66
N SER A 256 -0.25 21.30 -5.96
CA SER A 256 0.17 20.05 -6.58
C SER A 256 -0.99 19.33 -7.27
N ASP A 257 -0.70 18.59 -8.34
CA ASP A 257 -1.71 17.77 -9.02
C ASP A 257 -2.33 16.74 -8.05
N TYR A 258 -1.50 16.07 -7.24
CA TYR A 258 -1.99 15.05 -6.31
C TYR A 258 -2.94 15.63 -5.25
N ALA A 259 -2.82 16.90 -4.85
CA ALA A 259 -3.78 17.52 -3.93
C ALA A 259 -5.09 17.98 -4.58
N THR A 260 -5.11 18.12 -5.91
CA THR A 260 -6.28 18.61 -6.62
C THR A 260 -7.19 17.44 -7.01
N MET A 261 -8.36 17.34 -6.36
CA MET A 261 -9.42 16.41 -6.79
C MET A 261 -10.16 16.97 -8.00
N THR A 262 -9.69 16.65 -9.21
CA THR A 262 -10.38 16.96 -10.46
C THR A 262 -11.65 16.11 -10.63
N VAL A 263 -12.47 16.43 -11.64
CA VAL A 263 -13.66 15.64 -11.97
C VAL A 263 -13.26 14.20 -12.33
N GLU A 264 -12.18 14.03 -13.09
CA GLU A 264 -11.66 12.74 -13.53
C GLU A 264 -11.23 11.88 -12.33
N LYS A 265 -10.51 12.49 -11.37
CA LYS A 265 -10.10 11.82 -10.12
C LYS A 265 -11.32 11.40 -9.28
N ARG A 266 -12.34 12.26 -9.16
CA ARG A 266 -13.57 11.91 -8.44
C ARG A 266 -14.33 10.77 -9.11
N VAL A 267 -14.45 10.78 -10.44
CA VAL A 267 -15.09 9.70 -11.21
C VAL A 267 -14.29 8.40 -11.08
N ALA A 268 -12.96 8.47 -11.12
CA ALA A 268 -12.11 7.30 -10.90
C ALA A 268 -12.30 6.71 -9.50
N MET A 269 -12.33 7.56 -8.47
CA MET A 269 -12.62 7.15 -7.09
C MET A 269 -13.99 6.50 -6.96
N GLN A 270 -15.04 7.13 -7.50
CA GLN A 270 -16.39 6.57 -7.48
C GLN A 270 -16.46 5.20 -8.16
N ARG A 271 -15.80 5.04 -9.32
CA ARG A 271 -15.71 3.74 -10.01
C ARG A 271 -14.97 2.71 -9.17
N PHE A 272 -13.84 3.08 -8.56
CA PHE A 272 -13.10 2.18 -7.69
C PHE A 272 -13.96 1.72 -6.51
N ARG A 273 -14.57 2.65 -5.78
CA ARG A 273 -15.49 2.37 -4.66
C ARG A 273 -16.68 1.51 -5.09
N GLN A 274 -17.24 1.77 -6.28
CA GLN A 274 -18.35 1.01 -6.82
C GLN A 274 -18.02 -0.47 -7.04
N HIS A 275 -16.80 -0.75 -7.50
CA HIS A 275 -16.41 -2.12 -7.84
C HIS A 275 -15.77 -2.86 -6.68
N TYR A 276 -15.07 -2.16 -5.78
CA TYR A 276 -14.12 -2.78 -4.86
C TYR A 276 -14.36 -2.53 -3.37
N MET A 277 -15.21 -1.57 -2.99
CA MET A 277 -15.51 -1.34 -1.58
C MET A 277 -16.44 -2.44 -1.03
N SER A 278 -15.98 -3.12 0.02
CA SER A 278 -16.70 -4.23 0.66
C SER A 278 -17.32 -3.87 2.01
N TYR A 279 -16.86 -2.80 2.65
CA TYR A 279 -17.41 -2.27 3.90
C TYR A 279 -17.16 -0.76 3.99
N SER A 280 -18.11 -0.02 4.54
CA SER A 280 -17.89 1.38 4.95
C SER A 280 -18.69 1.70 6.20
N PHE A 281 -18.00 2.29 7.19
CA PHE A 281 -18.59 2.72 8.45
C PHE A 281 -19.75 3.72 8.27
N CYS A 282 -19.78 4.46 7.16
CA CYS A 282 -20.85 5.41 6.85
C CYS A 282 -22.23 4.76 6.64
N TYR A 283 -22.26 3.46 6.35
CA TYR A 283 -23.49 2.68 6.15
C TYR A 283 -23.72 1.65 7.27
N ASP A 284 -22.87 1.64 8.30
CA ASP A 284 -22.98 0.74 9.46
C ASP A 284 -23.90 1.35 10.53
N GLU A 285 -25.20 1.30 10.26
CA GLU A 285 -26.26 1.75 11.17
C GLU A 285 -26.35 0.89 12.44
N LEU A 286 -25.85 -0.36 12.40
CA LEU A 286 -25.79 -1.24 13.57
C LEU A 286 -24.74 -0.77 14.58
N ARG A 287 -23.58 -0.31 14.10
CA ARG A 287 -22.52 0.23 14.95
C ARG A 287 -22.75 1.71 15.30
N TYR A 288 -23.26 2.48 14.34
CA TYR A 288 -23.41 3.93 14.47
C TYR A 288 -24.84 4.39 14.19
N PRO A 289 -25.64 4.63 15.26
CA PRO A 289 -27.01 5.14 15.11
C PRO A 289 -27.09 6.55 14.50
N LYS A 290 -25.98 7.30 14.50
CA LYS A 290 -25.87 8.63 13.92
C LYS A 290 -24.79 8.62 12.84
N VAL A 291 -25.14 9.12 11.67
CA VAL A 291 -24.22 9.31 10.54
C VAL A 291 -23.15 10.32 10.94
N PHE A 292 -21.90 10.02 10.59
CA PHE A 292 -20.77 10.88 10.92
C PHE A 292 -20.72 12.10 9.98
N PRO A 293 -20.18 13.25 10.44
CA PRO A 293 -20.14 14.47 9.64
C PRO A 293 -19.31 14.35 8.35
N ASP A 294 -18.33 13.43 8.31
CA ASP A 294 -17.49 13.17 7.14
C ASP A 294 -18.11 12.20 6.13
N CYS A 295 -19.30 11.67 6.40
CA CYS A 295 -20.00 10.78 5.49
C CYS A 295 -20.82 11.55 4.44
N LYS A 296 -20.50 11.34 3.16
CA LYS A 296 -21.34 11.76 2.04
C LYS A 296 -22.24 10.60 1.61
N VAL A 297 -23.36 10.42 2.33
CA VAL A 297 -24.32 9.35 2.04
C VAL A 297 -25.03 9.66 0.72
N ALA A 298 -24.58 9.04 -0.37
CA ALA A 298 -25.34 9.00 -1.62
C ALA A 298 -26.36 7.85 -1.56
N GLU A 299 -27.65 8.15 -1.82
CA GLU A 299 -28.72 7.15 -1.76
C GLU A 299 -28.45 5.97 -2.71
N SER A 300 -27.94 6.25 -3.91
CA SER A 300 -27.54 5.24 -4.89
C SER A 300 -26.41 4.32 -4.42
N GLU A 301 -25.58 4.78 -3.48
CA GLU A 301 -24.55 3.95 -2.85
C GLU A 301 -25.11 3.21 -1.63
N LYS A 302 -26.03 3.82 -0.86
CA LYS A 302 -26.67 3.22 0.31
C LYS A 302 -27.32 1.87 -0.01
N ASP A 303 -28.02 1.76 -1.14
CA ASP A 303 -28.67 0.52 -1.57
C ASP A 303 -27.72 -0.67 -1.76
N ARG A 304 -26.42 -0.43 -1.90
CA ARG A 304 -25.40 -1.47 -2.07
C ARG A 304 -24.93 -2.08 -0.76
N PHE A 305 -25.30 -1.52 0.39
CA PHE A 305 -24.84 -1.94 1.71
C PHE A 305 -25.99 -2.46 2.59
N TRP A 306 -25.70 -3.46 3.40
CA TRP A 306 -26.56 -3.81 4.54
C TRP A 306 -26.39 -2.78 5.65
N ASN A 307 -27.32 -2.76 6.61
CA ASN A 307 -27.22 -1.89 7.80
C ASN A 307 -26.00 -2.23 8.68
N SER A 308 -25.32 -3.36 8.46
CA SER A 308 -24.02 -3.67 9.06
C SER A 308 -22.85 -2.94 8.40
N GLY A 309 -23.08 -2.13 7.36
CA GLY A 309 -22.05 -1.50 6.56
C GLY A 309 -21.35 -2.42 5.56
N ASP A 310 -21.64 -3.73 5.55
CA ASP A 310 -21.10 -4.68 4.57
C ASP A 310 -21.81 -4.56 3.22
N ALA A 311 -21.05 -4.65 2.13
CA ALA A 311 -21.61 -4.66 0.79
C ALA A 311 -22.49 -5.92 0.58
N LYS A 312 -23.71 -5.72 0.06
CA LYS A 312 -24.68 -6.79 -0.25
C LYS A 312 -24.11 -7.79 -1.26
N ILE A 313 -23.40 -7.27 -2.26
CA ILE A 313 -22.66 -8.05 -3.24
C ILE A 313 -21.18 -7.82 -2.99
N GLN A 314 -20.48 -8.86 -2.56
CA GLN A 314 -19.05 -8.77 -2.31
C GLN A 314 -18.29 -8.56 -3.64
N PRO A 315 -17.44 -7.53 -3.73
CA PRO A 315 -16.56 -7.31 -4.85
C PRO A 315 -15.82 -8.58 -5.29
N ARG A 316 -15.87 -8.90 -6.58
CA ARG A 316 -15.13 -10.03 -7.13
C ARG A 316 -13.70 -9.61 -7.48
N ALA A 317 -12.76 -10.37 -6.94
CA ALA A 317 -11.38 -10.45 -7.35
C ALA A 317 -11.21 -10.55 -8.88
N VAL A 318 -10.50 -9.60 -9.51
CA VAL A 318 -10.01 -9.79 -10.89
C VAL A 318 -8.69 -10.56 -10.82
N VAL A 319 -8.76 -11.89 -10.68
CA VAL A 319 -7.56 -12.72 -10.85
C VAL A 319 -7.32 -12.91 -12.34
N ARG A 320 -6.56 -12.00 -12.96
CA ARG A 320 -5.96 -12.28 -14.27
C ARG A 320 -4.93 -13.38 -14.10
N ARG A 321 -5.36 -14.65 -14.15
CA ARG A 321 -4.44 -15.77 -14.38
C ARG A 321 -3.74 -15.50 -15.71
N ARG A 322 -2.47 -15.06 -15.68
CA ARG A 322 -1.61 -15.16 -16.87
C ARG A 322 -1.54 -16.64 -17.22
N ARG A 323 -2.32 -17.05 -18.21
CA ARG A 323 -2.28 -18.41 -18.77
C ARG A 323 -0.94 -18.50 -19.50
N TRP A 324 0.06 -19.07 -18.84
CA TRP A 324 1.34 -19.36 -19.47
C TRP A 324 1.07 -20.43 -20.53
N ASN A 325 0.93 -20.01 -21.79
CA ASN A 325 0.84 -20.93 -22.92
C ASN A 325 2.24 -21.51 -23.13
N SER A 326 2.49 -22.72 -22.60
CA SER A 326 3.67 -23.50 -22.99
C SER A 326 3.46 -24.04 -24.42
N ARG A 327 3.67 -23.20 -25.43
CA ARG A 327 3.83 -23.67 -26.81
C ARG A 327 5.29 -24.08 -27.02
N ARG A 328 5.50 -25.40 -26.92
CA ARG A 328 6.47 -26.22 -27.66
C ARG A 328 7.84 -25.59 -27.98
N ASP A 329 8.84 -25.96 -27.19
CA ASP A 329 10.18 -26.27 -27.70
C ASP A 329 10.41 -27.78 -27.58
N ARG A 330 10.05 -28.52 -28.62
CA ARG A 330 10.62 -29.86 -28.87
C ARG A 330 11.92 -29.63 -29.63
N VAL A 331 13.00 -29.34 -28.90
CA VAL A 331 14.35 -29.50 -29.43
C VAL A 331 14.60 -30.99 -29.60
N ARG A 332 14.90 -31.38 -30.84
CA ARG A 332 15.21 -32.74 -31.29
C ARG A 332 16.34 -33.33 -30.43
N SER A 333 16.05 -34.42 -29.73
CA SER A 333 17.10 -35.35 -29.29
C SER A 333 17.57 -36.12 -30.52
N ALA A 334 18.80 -35.85 -30.95
CA ALA A 334 19.50 -36.68 -31.91
C ALA A 334 19.88 -37.99 -31.22
N ARG A 335 19.15 -39.06 -31.52
CA ARG A 335 19.64 -40.43 -31.35
C ARG A 335 20.51 -40.74 -32.56
N ILE A 336 21.78 -41.00 -32.30
CA ILE A 336 22.67 -41.68 -33.22
C ILE A 336 22.37 -43.17 -33.04
N ASP A 337 21.69 -43.77 -34.01
CA ASP A 337 21.62 -45.22 -34.15
C ASP A 337 22.61 -45.63 -35.26
N PHE A 338 23.62 -46.39 -34.86
CA PHE A 338 24.50 -47.17 -35.73
C PHE A 338 23.84 -48.52 -35.98
N ASN A 339 23.63 -48.86 -37.26
CA ASN A 339 23.50 -50.20 -37.89
C ASN A 339 22.68 -50.00 -39.18
N GLY A 340 23.06 -50.43 -40.38
CA GLY A 340 24.21 -51.17 -40.90
C GLY A 340 23.96 -51.39 -42.40
N HIS A 341 24.95 -51.89 -43.14
CA HIS A 341 24.77 -52.99 -44.12
C HIS A 341 26.09 -53.26 -44.89
N ASP A 342 26.46 -54.54 -44.88
CA ASP A 342 27.42 -55.19 -45.77
C ASP A 342 26.85 -55.37 -47.20
N GLU A 343 27.75 -55.75 -48.12
CA GLU A 343 27.55 -56.17 -49.53
C GLU A 343 27.38 -55.01 -50.52
N GLU A 344 28.24 -54.79 -51.54
CA GLU A 344 29.05 -55.68 -52.40
C GLU A 344 30.42 -55.06 -52.73
#